data_AF-A0A941PEX3-F1
#
_entry.id   AF-A0A941PEX3-F1
#
_cell.length_a   1.000
_cell.length_b   1.000
_cell.length_c   1.000
_cell.angle_alpha   90.00
_cell.angle_beta   90.00
_cell.angle_gamma   90.00
#
_symmetry.space_group_name_H-M   'P 1'
#
loop_
_entity.id
_entity.type
_entity.pdbx_description
1 polymer ?
#
loop_
_entity_poly.entity_id
_entity_poly.type
_entity_poly.pdbx_seq_one_letter_code
_entity_poly.pdbx_strand_id
1 'polypeptide(L)'
;MKNLSLFRELKFTWVEQPGLNEKKISEGFLKFNEAIKERNDDKRLKLLKTAGEHSNSFHAASLYCTERLKSLEIKSENFSESFKEITEWYLYAAQIHGSPTFLHLAIIYLDFARRTGTHDFYKQAYIYAKLGIDLMEFCNTAMDNAYIGKGFSSSNPDFATPMLLEAACLKEIKKINTNFQEKQFEKIIEEGSASFLEVVRIYTKQNKLINCEL
;
A
#
# COMPACT_ATOMS: atom_id res chain seq x y z
N MET A 1 6.25 20.86 -24.33
CA MET A 1 5.69 20.24 -23.10
C MET A 1 6.67 20.50 -21.96
N LYS A 2 6.22 21.14 -20.87
CA LYS A 2 6.99 21.38 -19.63
C LYS A 2 6.05 20.96 -18.49
N ASN A 3 6.30 19.88 -17.74
CA ASN A 3 5.61 19.70 -16.43
C ASN A 3 6.19 18.65 -15.46
N LEU A 4 6.92 17.60 -15.87
CA LEU A 4 7.62 16.76 -14.87
C LEU A 4 8.84 17.46 -14.23
N SER A 5 9.39 18.48 -14.91
CA SER A 5 10.54 19.26 -14.39
C SER A 5 10.21 20.10 -13.16
N LEU A 6 8.94 20.28 -12.80
CA LEU A 6 8.50 20.99 -11.59
C LEU A 6 8.69 20.15 -10.31
N PHE A 7 8.90 18.84 -10.42
CA PHE A 7 9.17 17.96 -9.26
C PHE A 7 10.67 17.82 -8.93
N ARG A 8 11.55 18.55 -9.64
CA ARG A 8 13.01 18.52 -9.49
C ARG A 8 13.55 19.09 -8.16
N GLU A 9 12.71 19.65 -7.31
CA GLU A 9 13.12 20.08 -5.96
C GLU A 9 13.38 18.87 -5.03
N LEU A 10 12.76 17.73 -5.31
CA LEU A 10 13.21 16.45 -4.80
C LEU A 10 14.39 16.03 -5.69
N LYS A 11 15.55 15.72 -5.12
CA LYS A 11 16.68 15.11 -5.85
C LYS A 11 16.33 13.66 -6.28
N PHE A 12 15.18 13.48 -6.90
CA PHE A 12 14.56 12.22 -7.28
C PHE A 12 13.99 12.37 -8.69
N THR A 13 14.33 11.43 -9.56
CA THR A 13 13.77 11.37 -10.91
C THR A 13 12.75 10.26 -10.93
N TRP A 14 11.50 10.63 -11.24
CA TRP A 14 10.43 9.66 -11.43
C TRP A 14 10.78 8.74 -12.58
N VAL A 15 10.64 7.43 -12.32
CA VAL A 15 10.86 6.41 -13.34
C VAL A 15 9.51 5.96 -13.86
N GLU A 16 9.33 6.02 -15.18
CA GLU A 16 8.10 5.58 -15.84
C GLU A 16 7.85 4.09 -15.60
N GLN A 17 6.58 3.73 -15.46
CA GLN A 17 6.13 2.33 -15.33
C GLN A 17 5.10 2.04 -16.42
N PRO A 18 5.10 0.84 -17.04
CA PRO A 18 4.12 0.53 -18.06
C PRO A 18 2.70 0.55 -17.52
N GLY A 19 1.80 1.14 -18.31
CA GLY A 19 0.43 1.44 -17.90
C GLY A 19 0.26 2.80 -17.22
N LEU A 20 1.36 3.45 -16.81
CA LEU A 20 1.39 4.81 -16.28
C LEU A 20 2.16 5.71 -17.27
N ASN A 21 1.44 6.38 -18.18
CA ASN A 21 2.07 7.37 -19.04
C ASN A 21 2.32 8.68 -18.27
N GLU A 22 3.32 9.46 -18.70
CA GLU A 22 3.70 10.75 -18.10
C GLU A 22 2.49 11.67 -17.85
N LYS A 23 1.51 11.66 -18.76
CA LYS A 23 0.29 12.46 -18.65
C LYS A 23 -0.53 12.08 -17.42
N LYS A 24 -0.84 10.79 -17.22
CA LYS A 24 -1.61 10.31 -16.06
C LYS A 24 -0.88 10.61 -14.76
N ILE A 25 0.42 10.32 -14.70
CA ILE A 25 1.25 10.62 -13.53
C ILE A 25 1.19 12.11 -13.18
N SER A 26 1.36 12.98 -14.19
CA SER A 26 1.30 14.44 -13.99
C SER A 26 -0.07 14.90 -13.49
N GLU A 27 -1.17 14.38 -14.05
CA GLU A 27 -2.53 14.68 -13.62
C GLU A 27 -2.78 14.23 -12.17
N GLY A 28 -2.35 13.01 -11.82
CA GLY A 28 -2.45 12.48 -10.46
C GLY A 28 -1.66 13.30 -9.44
N PHE A 29 -0.47 13.78 -9.80
CA PHE A 29 0.31 14.68 -8.94
C PHE A 29 -0.32 16.06 -8.77
N LEU A 30 -0.85 16.64 -9.84
CA LEU A 30 -1.56 17.93 -9.76
C LEU A 30 -2.74 17.83 -8.80
N LYS A 31 -3.56 16.78 -8.92
CA LYS A 31 -4.69 16.53 -8.04
C LYS A 31 -4.28 16.27 -6.59
N PHE A 32 -3.19 15.54 -6.38
CA PHE A 32 -2.64 15.31 -5.06
C PHE A 32 -2.13 16.60 -4.40
N ASN A 33 -1.45 17.47 -5.15
CA ASN A 33 -1.01 18.77 -4.65
C ASN A 33 -2.19 19.72 -4.38
N GLU A 34 -3.25 19.68 -5.19
CA GLU A 34 -4.51 20.37 -4.90
C GLU A 34 -5.11 19.87 -3.58
N ALA A 35 -5.10 18.54 -3.35
CA ALA A 35 -5.60 17.96 -2.11
C ALA A 35 -4.81 18.44 -0.89
N ILE A 36 -3.47 18.45 -0.94
CA ILE A 36 -2.62 18.92 0.18
C ILE A 36 -2.96 20.38 0.57
N LYS A 37 -3.32 21.23 -0.41
CA LYS A 37 -3.65 22.64 -0.17
C LYS A 37 -5.11 22.86 0.21
N GLU A 38 -5.97 21.89 -0.03
CA GLU A 38 -7.40 21.99 0.26
C GLU A 38 -7.65 21.95 1.76
N ARG A 39 -8.50 22.84 2.28
CA ARG A 39 -8.81 22.93 3.72
C ARG A 39 -10.10 22.22 4.10
N ASN A 40 -11.01 22.03 3.13
CA ASN A 40 -12.25 21.29 3.34
C ASN A 40 -12.00 19.78 3.18
N ASP A 41 -12.25 19.01 4.25
CA ASP A 41 -11.93 17.57 4.28
C ASP A 41 -12.68 16.76 3.22
N ASP A 42 -13.98 17.01 3.01
CA ASP A 42 -14.76 16.29 1.98
C ASP A 42 -14.22 16.53 0.57
N LYS A 43 -13.85 17.78 0.27
CA LYS A 43 -13.27 18.16 -1.01
C LYS A 43 -11.85 17.61 -1.15
N ARG A 44 -11.07 17.58 -0.07
CA ARG A 44 -9.74 16.96 -0.04
C ARG A 44 -9.83 15.47 -0.34
N LEU A 45 -10.72 14.74 0.34
CA LEU A 45 -10.94 13.31 0.12
C LEU A 45 -11.33 13.01 -1.33
N LYS A 46 -12.20 13.83 -1.93
CA LYS A 46 -12.53 13.72 -3.37
C LYS A 46 -11.32 13.93 -4.27
N LEU A 47 -10.49 14.94 -3.98
CA LEU A 47 -9.26 15.19 -4.75
C LEU A 47 -8.24 14.05 -4.61
N LEU A 48 -8.11 13.46 -3.43
CA LEU A 48 -7.27 12.28 -3.20
C LEU A 48 -7.80 11.07 -3.98
N LYS A 49 -9.12 10.86 -3.97
CA LYS A 49 -9.75 9.80 -4.77
C LYS A 49 -9.43 9.96 -6.26
N THR A 50 -9.62 11.16 -6.80
CA THR A 50 -9.26 11.46 -8.19
C THR A 50 -7.77 11.31 -8.45
N ALA A 51 -6.90 11.77 -7.55
CA ALA A 51 -5.45 11.57 -7.68
C ALA A 51 -5.09 10.08 -7.76
N GLY A 52 -5.79 9.24 -6.98
CA GLY A 52 -5.60 7.81 -6.98
C GLY A 52 -6.07 7.10 -8.26
N GLU A 53 -7.14 7.58 -8.88
CA GLU A 53 -7.62 7.10 -10.20
C GLU A 53 -6.64 7.45 -11.34
N HIS A 54 -5.87 8.53 -11.20
CA HIS A 54 -4.88 9.01 -12.17
C HIS A 54 -3.44 8.54 -11.86
N SER A 55 -3.25 7.25 -11.56
CA SER A 55 -1.92 6.62 -11.44
C SER A 55 -1.02 7.10 -10.28
N ASN A 56 -1.40 8.14 -9.53
CA ASN A 56 -0.77 8.50 -8.24
C ASN A 56 -1.36 7.69 -7.07
N SER A 57 -1.76 6.45 -7.37
CA SER A 57 -2.58 5.60 -6.53
C SER A 57 -1.93 5.25 -5.21
N PHE A 58 -0.60 5.11 -5.14
CA PHE A 58 0.10 4.87 -3.88
C PHE A 58 0.06 6.09 -2.94
N HIS A 59 0.54 7.27 -3.36
CA HIS A 59 0.58 8.44 -2.48
C HIS A 59 -0.82 8.94 -2.14
N ALA A 60 -1.73 8.91 -3.12
CA ALA A 60 -3.12 9.28 -2.91
C ALA A 60 -3.82 8.30 -1.96
N ALA A 61 -3.68 6.98 -2.14
CA ALA A 61 -4.23 6.00 -1.21
C ALA A 61 -3.59 6.12 0.18
N SER A 62 -2.27 6.35 0.24
CA SER A 62 -1.55 6.57 1.49
C SER A 62 -2.17 7.70 2.29
N LEU A 63 -2.29 8.89 1.70
CA LEU A 63 -2.83 10.06 2.37
C LEU A 63 -4.34 9.93 2.64
N TYR A 64 -5.11 9.42 1.67
CA TYR A 64 -6.55 9.16 1.82
C TYR A 64 -6.81 8.30 3.04
N CYS A 65 -6.06 7.21 3.18
CA CYS A 65 -6.26 6.27 4.26
C CYS A 65 -5.78 6.86 5.58
N THR A 66 -4.63 7.54 5.65
CA THR A 66 -4.23 8.24 6.89
C THR A 66 -5.31 9.23 7.36
N GLU A 67 -5.94 9.97 6.45
CA GLU A 67 -7.01 10.90 6.80
C GLU A 67 -8.30 10.18 7.24
N ARG A 68 -8.70 9.12 6.53
CA ARG A 68 -9.88 8.32 6.91
C ARG A 68 -9.67 7.62 8.25
N LEU A 69 -8.48 7.10 8.53
CA LEU A 69 -8.11 6.52 9.82
C LEU A 69 -8.23 7.52 10.97
N LYS A 70 -7.71 8.74 10.80
CA LYS A 70 -7.89 9.82 11.79
C LYS A 70 -9.36 10.17 12.00
N SER A 71 -10.16 10.16 10.93
CA SER A 71 -11.60 10.41 11.06
C SER A 71 -12.33 9.29 11.82
N LEU A 72 -11.85 8.05 11.72
CA LEU A 72 -12.38 6.87 12.42
C LEU A 72 -12.02 6.87 13.91
N GLU A 73 -10.84 7.35 14.28
CA GLU A 73 -10.46 7.55 15.69
C GLU A 73 -11.43 8.50 16.42
N ILE A 74 -12.12 9.39 15.67
CA ILE A 74 -13.03 10.40 16.21
C ILE A 74 -14.50 9.92 16.23
N LYS A 75 -14.90 8.96 15.39
CA LYS A 75 -16.30 8.50 15.24
C LYS A 75 -16.38 6.98 15.13
N SER A 76 -16.72 6.31 16.22
CA SER A 76 -16.70 4.84 16.35
C SER A 76 -17.78 4.08 15.56
N GLU A 77 -18.81 4.76 15.04
CA GLU A 77 -20.03 4.08 14.58
C GLU A 77 -19.93 3.44 13.18
N ASN A 78 -18.93 3.79 12.35
CA ASN A 78 -18.80 3.28 10.95
C ASN A 78 -17.43 2.64 10.64
N PHE A 79 -16.79 2.06 11.65
CA PHE A 79 -15.45 1.49 11.53
C PHE A 79 -15.33 0.41 10.44
N SER A 80 -16.23 -0.58 10.45
CA SER A 80 -16.18 -1.74 9.54
C SER A 80 -16.30 -1.32 8.06
N GLU A 81 -17.25 -0.42 7.76
CA GLU A 81 -17.49 0.06 6.40
C GLU A 81 -16.34 0.91 5.88
N SER A 82 -15.78 1.79 6.72
CA SER A 82 -14.65 2.63 6.34
C SER A 82 -13.35 1.82 6.21
N PHE A 83 -13.14 0.81 7.04
CA PHE A 83 -11.99 -0.09 6.93
C PHE A 83 -12.05 -0.94 5.66
N LYS A 84 -13.25 -1.40 5.29
CA LYS A 84 -13.49 -2.08 4.01
C LYS A 84 -13.16 -1.15 2.83
N GLU A 85 -13.64 0.10 2.86
CA GLU A 85 -13.35 1.10 1.84
C GLU A 85 -11.84 1.36 1.70
N ILE A 86 -11.13 1.51 2.83
CA ILE A 86 -9.66 1.67 2.87
C ILE A 86 -8.98 0.46 2.21
N THR A 87 -9.39 -0.75 2.57
CA THR A 87 -8.81 -1.98 2.04
C THR A 87 -9.00 -2.09 0.53
N GLU A 88 -10.21 -1.83 0.02
CA GLU A 88 -10.52 -1.85 -1.41
C GLU A 88 -9.66 -0.83 -2.18
N TRP A 89 -9.49 0.37 -1.64
CA TRP A 89 -8.64 1.40 -2.23
C TRP A 89 -7.16 0.99 -2.31
N TYR A 90 -6.64 0.38 -1.25
CA TYR A 90 -5.28 -0.13 -1.26
C TYR A 90 -5.11 -1.32 -2.20
N LEU A 91 -6.08 -2.23 -2.27
CA LEU A 91 -6.02 -3.34 -3.21
C LEU A 91 -6.00 -2.84 -4.65
N TYR A 92 -6.75 -1.79 -4.97
CA TYR A 92 -6.64 -1.10 -6.26
C TYR A 92 -5.25 -0.49 -6.47
N ALA A 93 -4.71 0.24 -5.48
CA ALA A 93 -3.36 0.79 -5.58
C ALA A 93 -2.27 -0.29 -5.69
N ALA A 94 -2.49 -1.48 -5.15
CA ALA A 94 -1.55 -2.60 -5.20
C ALA A 94 -1.50 -3.23 -6.59
N GLN A 95 -2.59 -3.17 -7.35
CA GLN A 95 -2.60 -3.55 -8.77
C GLN A 95 -1.73 -2.65 -9.64
N ILE A 96 -1.39 -1.44 -9.16
CA ILE A 96 -0.62 -0.46 -9.92
C ILE A 96 0.83 -0.38 -9.41
N HIS A 97 1.00 -0.34 -8.09
CA HIS A 97 2.32 -0.08 -7.47
C HIS A 97 2.95 -1.32 -6.82
N GLY A 98 2.22 -2.44 -6.68
CA GLY A 98 2.78 -3.70 -6.18
C GLY A 98 3.28 -3.61 -4.73
N SER A 99 4.54 -4.02 -4.53
CA SER A 99 5.23 -4.16 -3.24
C SER A 99 4.98 -3.02 -2.22
N PRO A 100 5.25 -1.73 -2.50
CA PRO A 100 5.07 -0.64 -1.54
C PRO A 100 3.64 -0.56 -0.97
N THR A 101 2.64 -0.87 -1.79
CA THR A 101 1.23 -0.84 -1.37
C THR A 101 0.91 -1.98 -0.41
N PHE A 102 1.39 -3.20 -0.68
CA PHE A 102 1.21 -4.34 0.23
C PHE A 102 1.94 -4.14 1.56
N LEU A 103 3.15 -3.60 1.51
CA LEU A 103 3.91 -3.28 2.72
C LEU A 103 3.18 -2.22 3.57
N HIS A 104 2.59 -1.21 2.95
CA HIS A 104 1.83 -0.21 3.69
C HIS A 104 0.50 -0.77 4.24
N LEU A 105 -0.20 -1.62 3.48
CA LEU A 105 -1.36 -2.38 3.98
C LEU A 105 -1.00 -3.20 5.22
N ALA A 106 0.13 -3.90 5.20
CA ALA A 106 0.59 -4.69 6.33
C ALA A 106 0.76 -3.85 7.60
N ILE A 107 1.32 -2.64 7.48
CA ILE A 107 1.48 -1.71 8.61
C ILE A 107 0.12 -1.26 9.13
N ILE A 108 -0.81 -0.90 8.25
CA ILE A 108 -2.17 -0.49 8.63
C ILE A 108 -2.85 -1.61 9.40
N TYR A 109 -2.87 -2.83 8.86
CA TYR A 109 -3.49 -3.98 9.52
C TYR A 109 -2.81 -4.33 10.86
N LEU A 110 -1.49 -4.17 10.95
CA LEU A 110 -0.75 -4.39 12.19
C LEU A 110 -1.10 -3.34 13.25
N ASP A 111 -1.18 -2.06 12.88
CA ASP A 111 -1.59 -0.97 13.78
C ASP A 111 -3.03 -1.18 14.27
N PHE A 112 -3.93 -1.56 13.37
CA PHE A 112 -5.30 -1.91 13.74
C PHE A 112 -5.38 -3.09 14.70
N ALA A 113 -4.68 -4.18 14.40
CA ALA A 113 -4.65 -5.35 15.25
C ALA A 113 -4.17 -5.02 16.68
N ARG A 114 -3.19 -4.12 16.80
CA ARG A 114 -2.70 -3.61 18.09
C ARG A 114 -3.75 -2.81 18.85
N ARG A 115 -4.51 -1.96 18.15
CA ARG A 115 -5.52 -1.09 18.76
C ARG A 115 -6.79 -1.84 19.16
N THR A 116 -7.25 -2.78 18.34
CA THR A 116 -8.52 -3.49 18.57
C THR A 116 -8.33 -4.80 19.33
N GLY A 117 -7.11 -5.34 19.39
CA GLY A 117 -6.85 -6.68 19.87
C GLY A 117 -7.37 -7.79 18.95
N THR A 118 -7.85 -7.45 17.74
CA THR A 118 -8.46 -8.42 16.82
C THR A 118 -7.38 -9.30 16.18
N HIS A 119 -7.41 -10.58 16.51
CA HIS A 119 -6.37 -11.54 16.10
C HIS A 119 -6.26 -11.76 14.59
N ASP A 120 -7.37 -11.73 13.86
CA ASP A 120 -7.35 -11.97 12.42
C ASP A 120 -6.64 -10.88 11.62
N PHE A 121 -6.58 -9.65 12.16
CA PHE A 121 -5.81 -8.58 11.54
C PHE A 121 -4.30 -8.80 11.61
N TYR A 122 -3.77 -9.48 12.64
CA TYR A 122 -2.34 -9.85 12.66
C TYR A 122 -2.00 -10.84 11.54
N LYS A 123 -2.89 -11.81 11.28
CA LYS A 123 -2.70 -12.77 10.19
C LYS A 123 -2.72 -12.06 8.83
N GLN A 124 -3.67 -11.16 8.63
CA GLN A 124 -3.78 -10.41 7.38
C GLN A 124 -2.60 -9.45 7.18
N ALA A 125 -2.12 -8.80 8.25
CA ALA A 125 -0.91 -7.99 8.23
C ALA A 125 0.32 -8.80 7.79
N TYR A 126 0.47 -10.01 8.32
CA TYR A 126 1.54 -10.92 7.92
C TYR A 126 1.46 -11.29 6.44
N ILE A 127 0.28 -11.66 5.95
CA ILE A 127 0.08 -12.03 4.53
C ILE A 127 0.49 -10.86 3.62
N TYR A 128 0.06 -9.63 3.92
CA TYR A 128 0.44 -8.47 3.12
C TYR A 128 1.93 -8.14 3.24
N ALA A 129 2.57 -8.34 4.39
CA ALA A 129 4.01 -8.13 4.54
C ALA A 129 4.77 -9.13 3.64
N LYS A 130 4.36 -10.40 3.66
CA LYS A 130 4.96 -11.45 2.85
C LYS A 130 4.82 -11.17 1.35
N LEU A 131 3.61 -10.85 0.89
CA LEU A 131 3.34 -10.46 -0.50
C LEU A 131 4.18 -9.23 -0.92
N GLY A 132 4.30 -8.25 -0.04
CA GLY A 132 5.14 -7.08 -0.28
C GLY A 132 6.61 -7.45 -0.48
N ILE A 133 7.15 -8.34 0.35
CA ILE A 133 8.54 -8.83 0.27
C ILE A 133 8.75 -9.65 -1.01
N ASP A 134 7.88 -10.61 -1.29
CA ASP A 134 8.01 -11.51 -2.44
C ASP A 134 7.90 -10.77 -3.78
N LEU A 135 7.15 -9.65 -3.82
CA LEU A 135 7.06 -8.79 -5.01
C LEU A 135 8.16 -7.73 -5.09
N MET A 136 8.98 -7.55 -4.05
CA MET A 136 9.90 -6.41 -3.96
C MET A 136 10.95 -6.44 -5.06
N GLU A 137 11.51 -7.62 -5.37
CA GLU A 137 12.55 -7.77 -6.40
C GLU A 137 12.08 -7.33 -7.80
N PHE A 138 10.79 -7.51 -8.05
CA PHE A 138 10.19 -7.16 -9.34
C PHE A 138 9.70 -5.71 -9.37
N CYS A 139 9.44 -5.10 -8.21
CA CYS A 139 8.80 -3.79 -8.12
C CYS A 139 9.76 -2.71 -7.54
N ASN A 140 11.08 -2.84 -7.74
CA ASN A 140 12.11 -1.90 -7.29
C ASN A 140 11.81 -0.45 -7.70
N THR A 141 11.41 -0.24 -8.95
CA THR A 141 11.03 1.09 -9.45
C THR A 141 9.84 1.69 -8.70
N ALA A 142 8.86 0.86 -8.34
CA ALA A 142 7.70 1.31 -7.57
C ALA A 142 8.09 1.63 -6.12
N MET A 143 8.99 0.86 -5.53
CA MET A 143 9.57 1.15 -4.22
C MET A 143 10.32 2.49 -4.22
N ASP A 144 11.17 2.72 -5.22
CA ASP A 144 11.92 3.98 -5.33
C ASP A 144 11.00 5.18 -5.51
N ASN A 145 10.00 5.06 -6.38
CA ASN A 145 8.96 6.06 -6.58
C ASN A 145 8.17 6.35 -5.28
N ALA A 146 7.68 5.29 -4.62
CA ALA A 146 6.87 5.38 -3.39
C ALA A 146 7.64 6.02 -2.22
N TYR A 147 8.93 5.75 -2.10
CA TYR A 147 9.78 6.26 -1.00
C TYR A 147 10.72 7.38 -1.44
N ILE A 148 10.53 7.94 -2.64
CA ILE A 148 11.32 9.06 -3.18
C ILE A 148 12.83 8.76 -3.13
N GLY A 149 13.21 7.52 -3.42
CA GLY A 149 14.59 7.01 -3.39
C GLY A 149 15.24 6.96 -2.00
N LYS A 150 14.48 7.17 -0.92
CA LYS A 150 14.98 7.10 0.47
C LYS A 150 14.83 5.72 1.11
N GLY A 151 14.16 4.80 0.42
CA GLY A 151 13.90 3.44 0.89
C GLY A 151 12.79 3.33 1.94
N PHE A 152 12.34 2.10 2.17
CA PHE A 152 11.20 1.75 3.03
C PHE A 152 11.29 2.32 4.46
N SER A 153 12.48 2.28 5.08
CA SER A 153 12.66 2.71 6.47
C SER A 153 12.43 4.21 6.68
N SER A 154 12.57 5.04 5.65
CA SER A 154 12.39 6.48 5.73
C SER A 154 10.95 6.90 6.03
N SER A 155 9.98 6.06 5.66
CA SER A 155 8.55 6.26 5.94
C SER A 155 8.05 5.37 7.07
N ASN A 156 8.85 4.39 7.50
CA ASN A 156 8.46 3.35 8.46
C ASN A 156 9.56 3.16 9.50
N PRO A 157 9.80 4.14 10.39
CA PRO A 157 10.96 4.14 11.30
C PRO A 157 10.94 2.97 12.30
N ASP A 158 9.76 2.44 12.61
CA ASP A 158 9.58 1.27 13.48
C ASP A 158 10.10 -0.04 12.84
N PHE A 159 10.29 -0.03 11.51
CA PHE A 159 10.70 -1.19 10.72
C PHE A 159 11.84 -0.80 9.78
N ALA A 160 13.08 -1.10 10.17
CA ALA A 160 14.24 -0.77 9.33
C ALA A 160 14.23 -1.50 7.97
N THR A 161 13.52 -2.62 7.85
CA THR A 161 13.31 -3.36 6.59
C THR A 161 11.91 -3.97 6.53
N PRO A 162 11.40 -4.30 5.33
CA PRO A 162 10.18 -5.10 5.17
C PRO A 162 10.22 -6.43 5.93
N MET A 163 11.37 -7.11 6.01
CA MET A 163 11.53 -8.36 6.75
C MET A 163 11.34 -8.18 8.27
N LEU A 164 11.71 -7.00 8.81
CA LEU A 164 11.43 -6.70 10.22
C LEU A 164 9.94 -6.45 10.47
N LEU A 165 9.20 -5.93 9.49
CA LEU A 165 7.74 -5.84 9.55
C LEU A 165 7.10 -7.23 9.55
N GLU A 166 7.51 -8.11 8.64
CA GLU A 166 7.06 -9.52 8.61
C GLU A 166 7.32 -10.23 9.95
N ALA A 167 8.55 -10.10 10.47
CA ALA A 167 8.93 -10.68 11.77
C ALA A 167 8.08 -10.11 12.92
N ALA A 168 7.75 -8.82 12.90
CA ALA A 168 6.87 -8.21 13.88
C ALA A 168 5.45 -8.78 13.81
N CYS A 169 4.87 -8.93 12.61
CA CYS A 169 3.56 -9.57 12.43
C CYS A 169 3.56 -11.00 12.97
N LEU A 170 4.58 -11.79 12.62
CA LEU A 170 4.73 -13.18 13.07
C LEU A 170 4.87 -13.31 14.59
N LYS A 171 5.62 -12.40 15.22
CA LYS A 171 5.76 -12.34 16.67
C LYS A 171 4.41 -12.16 17.36
N GLU A 172 3.56 -11.28 16.85
CA GLU A 172 2.22 -11.07 17.41
C GLU A 172 1.31 -12.29 17.22
N ILE A 173 1.35 -12.95 16.06
CA ILE A 173 0.60 -14.19 15.81
C ILE A 173 1.02 -15.30 16.79
N LYS A 174 2.33 -15.48 17.02
CA LYS A 174 2.88 -16.49 17.93
C LYS A 174 2.45 -16.28 19.39
N LYS A 175 2.23 -15.03 19.84
CA LYS A 175 1.72 -14.76 21.20
C LYS A 175 0.29 -15.26 21.40
N ILE A 176 -0.53 -15.22 20.34
CA ILE A 176 -1.95 -15.57 20.39
C ILE A 176 -2.12 -17.09 20.37
N ASN A 177 -1.21 -17.81 19.70
CA ASN A 177 -1.34 -19.24 19.50
C ASN A 177 -0.06 -19.97 19.96
N THR A 178 -0.08 -20.46 21.21
CA THR A 178 1.01 -21.26 21.79
C THR A 178 1.26 -22.58 21.06
N ASN A 179 0.36 -23.01 20.18
CA ASN A 179 0.48 -24.17 19.29
C ASN A 179 0.63 -23.79 17.80
N PHE A 180 1.06 -22.56 17.49
CA PHE A 180 1.23 -22.11 16.12
C PHE A 180 2.23 -23.00 15.36
N GLN A 181 1.72 -23.82 14.44
CA GLN A 181 2.53 -24.59 13.51
C GLN A 181 2.81 -23.74 12.27
N GLU A 182 3.99 -23.12 12.28
CA GLU A 182 4.49 -22.24 11.22
C GLU A 182 4.32 -22.86 9.82
N LYS A 183 4.60 -24.15 9.66
CA LYS A 183 4.45 -24.89 8.40
C LYS A 183 3.00 -25.03 7.88
N GLN A 184 2.00 -25.13 8.76
CA GLN A 184 0.60 -25.21 8.31
C GLN A 184 0.07 -23.85 7.89
N PHE A 185 0.53 -22.79 8.57
CA PHE A 185 0.19 -21.42 8.22
C PHE A 185 0.92 -20.97 6.96
N GLU A 186 2.20 -21.30 6.81
CA GLU A 186 2.96 -21.13 5.57
C GLU A 186 2.27 -21.82 4.40
N LYS A 187 1.70 -23.02 4.58
CA LYS A 187 0.92 -23.69 3.54
C LYS A 187 -0.37 -22.94 3.18
N ILE A 188 -1.14 -22.46 4.17
CA ILE A 188 -2.34 -21.62 3.92
C ILE A 188 -1.95 -20.32 3.20
N ILE A 189 -0.80 -19.76 3.53
CA ILE A 189 -0.26 -18.58 2.90
C ILE A 189 0.31 -18.89 1.54
N GLU A 190 0.96 -20.01 1.30
CA GLU A 190 1.39 -20.43 -0.03
C GLU A 190 0.17 -20.69 -0.92
N GLU A 191 -0.89 -21.31 -0.41
CA GLU A 191 -2.12 -21.56 -1.16
C GLU A 191 -2.92 -20.26 -1.39
N GLY A 192 -3.02 -19.40 -0.38
CA GLY A 192 -3.70 -18.11 -0.44
C GLY A 192 -2.92 -17.07 -1.25
N SER A 193 -1.59 -17.04 -1.12
CA SER A 193 -0.68 -16.24 -1.92
C SER A 193 -0.57 -16.80 -3.33
N ALA A 194 -0.59 -18.10 -3.57
CA ALA A 194 -0.61 -18.65 -4.93
C ALA A 194 -1.92 -18.30 -5.63
N SER A 195 -3.07 -18.44 -4.95
CA SER A 195 -4.37 -18.02 -5.49
C SER A 195 -4.46 -16.51 -5.72
N PHE A 196 -3.96 -15.70 -4.77
CA PHE A 196 -3.96 -14.24 -4.90
C PHE A 196 -2.90 -13.73 -5.89
N LEU A 197 -1.71 -14.30 -5.91
CA LEU A 197 -0.68 -14.05 -6.93
C LEU A 197 -1.14 -14.54 -8.29
N GLU A 198 -1.95 -15.59 -8.39
CA GLU A 198 -2.58 -16.02 -9.64
C GLU A 198 -3.67 -15.03 -10.06
N VAL A 199 -4.45 -14.48 -9.12
CA VAL A 199 -5.38 -13.36 -9.40
C VAL A 199 -4.60 -12.12 -9.85
N VAL A 200 -3.56 -11.70 -9.13
CA VAL A 200 -2.67 -10.60 -9.52
C VAL A 200 -2.03 -10.91 -10.88
N ARG A 201 -1.55 -12.14 -11.13
CA ARG A 201 -0.95 -12.58 -12.41
C ARG A 201 -1.95 -12.58 -13.56
N ILE A 202 -3.18 -13.03 -13.34
CA ILE A 202 -4.26 -13.02 -14.33
C ILE A 202 -4.66 -11.58 -14.62
N TYR A 203 -4.84 -10.75 -13.59
CA TYR A 203 -5.19 -9.35 -13.74
C TYR A 203 -4.08 -8.53 -14.41
N THR A 204 -2.81 -8.79 -14.09
CA THR A 204 -1.65 -8.14 -14.72
C THR A 204 -1.47 -8.57 -16.17
N LYS A 205 -1.63 -9.86 -16.48
CA LYS A 205 -1.65 -10.36 -17.87
C LYS A 205 -2.81 -9.79 -18.70
N GLN A 206 -3.99 -9.60 -18.10
CA GLN A 206 -5.16 -9.07 -18.80
C GLN A 206 -5.12 -7.54 -18.95
N ASN A 207 -4.53 -6.80 -18.00
CA ASN A 207 -4.59 -5.33 -17.98
C ASN A 207 -3.28 -4.63 -18.39
N LYS A 208 -2.20 -5.34 -18.72
CA LYS A 208 -0.89 -4.76 -19.09
C LYS A 208 -0.37 -3.70 -18.09
N LEU A 209 -0.72 -3.83 -16.81
CA LEU A 209 -0.61 -2.74 -15.83
C LEU A 209 0.44 -2.98 -14.72
N ILE A 210 1.27 -4.02 -14.85
CA ILE A 210 2.44 -4.24 -13.98
C ILE A 210 3.61 -4.70 -14.87
N ASN A 211 4.68 -3.90 -15.02
CA ASN A 211 6.04 -4.47 -15.18
C ASN A 211 6.65 -4.57 -13.79
N CYS A 212 6.25 -5.60 -13.10
CA CYS A 212 7.15 -6.28 -12.22
C CYS A 212 7.73 -7.35 -13.16
N GLU A 213 8.97 -7.14 -13.64
CA GLU A 213 9.60 -7.98 -14.67
C GLU A 213 9.80 -9.39 -14.10
N LEU A 214 8.82 -10.29 -14.31
CA LEU A 214 9.00 -11.71 -14.03
C LEU A 214 10.08 -12.32 -14.92
#